data_AF-A0A943LA97-F1
#
_entry.id   AF-A0A943LA97-F1
#
_cell.length_a   1.000
_cell.length_b   1.000
_cell.length_c   1.000
_cell.angle_alpha   90.00
_cell.angle_beta   90.00
_cell.angle_gamma   90.00
#
_symmetry.space_group_name_H-M   'P 1'
#
loop_
_entity.id
_entity.type
_entity.pdbx_description
1 polymer ?
#
loop_
_entity_poly.entity_id
_entity_poly.type
_entity_poly.pdbx_seq_one_letter_code
_entity_poly.pdbx_strand_id
1 'polypeptide(L)'
;SKEYKNKLQYVLKNAQKLINNKIIKYNEANDINEELIDAIKAFKDNIIRPVDKDELKNYINKAEDLYNNSSEGKQIGQYKSGSKQKLKNSINDAKKVYNNDSVTQKEVDNQVSKLENAINIFRQSKIKQQSSVEQKILGKYVVFANDDSGLGIYKFTRSQIIAGYMASEGFNATILSRRESGNTIYYTTSQGDIYVKVIKSDTIDFNGEIYTLLNAYQLISIVYDRWPDMANYEYLSYFGVSKSDINYFYSHH
;
A
#
# COMPACT_ATOMS: atom_id res chain seq x y z
N SER A 1 -0.66 40.64 -11.21
CA SER A 1 -1.81 41.35 -10.60
C SER A 1 -2.19 42.59 -11.43
N LYS A 2 -3.33 43.25 -11.14
CA LYS A 2 -3.78 44.50 -11.82
C LYS A 2 -2.75 45.63 -11.73
N GLU A 3 -2.03 45.72 -10.62
CA GLU A 3 -0.99 46.72 -10.39
C GLU A 3 0.19 46.60 -11.37
N TYR A 4 0.80 45.42 -11.49
CA TYR A 4 1.93 45.22 -12.40
C TYR A 4 1.50 45.33 -13.88
N LYS A 5 0.24 44.99 -14.20
CA LYS A 5 -0.33 45.27 -15.53
C LYS A 5 -0.36 46.78 -15.81
N ASN A 6 -0.82 47.58 -14.84
CA ASN A 6 -0.87 49.03 -14.98
C ASN A 6 0.53 49.65 -15.06
N LYS A 7 1.50 49.15 -14.28
CA LYS A 7 2.92 49.58 -14.35
C LYS A 7 3.50 49.32 -15.74
N LEU A 8 3.29 48.11 -16.29
CA LEU A 8 3.73 47.79 -17.65
C LEU A 8 3.07 48.68 -18.70
N GLN A 9 1.76 48.93 -18.59
CA GLN A 9 1.04 49.84 -19.49
C GLN A 9 1.56 51.28 -19.42
N TYR A 10 1.92 51.75 -18.23
CA TYR A 10 2.49 53.08 -18.03
C TYR A 10 3.84 53.22 -18.73
N VAL A 11 4.75 52.27 -18.53
CA VAL A 11 6.08 52.28 -19.18
C VAL A 11 5.96 52.17 -20.70
N LEU A 12 5.05 51.32 -21.21
CA LEU A 12 4.75 51.23 -22.64
C LEU A 12 4.28 52.58 -23.22
N LYS A 13 3.44 53.32 -22.49
CA LYS A 13 2.97 54.65 -22.93
C LYS A 13 4.12 55.66 -22.98
N ASN A 14 5.03 55.63 -22.02
CA ASN A 14 6.20 56.51 -21.99
C ASN A 14 7.17 56.18 -23.13
N ALA A 15 7.43 54.89 -23.38
CA ALA A 15 8.22 54.44 -24.52
C ALA A 15 7.63 54.91 -25.85
N GLN A 16 6.32 54.78 -26.04
CA GLN A 16 5.65 55.25 -27.24
C GLN A 16 5.76 56.78 -27.41
N LYS A 17 5.64 57.54 -26.31
CA LYS A 17 5.80 58.99 -26.32
C LYS A 17 7.23 59.38 -26.74
N LEU A 18 8.25 58.65 -26.25
CA LEU A 18 9.64 58.90 -26.63
C LEU A 18 9.88 58.63 -28.11
N ILE A 19 9.38 57.50 -28.63
CA ILE A 19 9.52 57.12 -30.05
C ILE A 19 8.87 58.13 -31.00
N ASN A 20 7.81 58.81 -30.57
CA ASN A 20 7.13 59.82 -31.36
C ASN A 20 7.91 61.16 -31.46
N ASN A 21 9.02 61.32 -30.74
CA ASN A 21 9.85 62.52 -30.83
C ASN A 21 10.74 62.50 -32.08
N LYS A 22 10.88 63.65 -32.75
CA LYS A 22 11.68 63.81 -33.99
C LYS A 22 13.18 63.57 -33.78
N ILE A 23 13.68 63.74 -32.56
CA ILE A 23 15.06 63.51 -32.15
C ILE A 23 15.01 62.89 -30.75
N ILE A 24 15.74 61.79 -30.54
CA ILE A 24 15.81 61.05 -29.27
C ILE A 24 17.29 60.93 -28.89
N LYS A 25 17.65 61.22 -27.63
CA LYS A 25 19.02 61.03 -27.16
C LYS A 25 19.27 59.57 -26.79
N TYR A 26 20.51 59.12 -26.95
CA TYR A 26 20.90 57.75 -26.62
C TYR A 26 20.60 57.37 -25.16
N ASN A 27 20.88 58.26 -24.21
CA ASN A 27 20.62 58.00 -22.79
C ASN A 27 19.11 57.86 -22.51
N GLU A 28 18.27 58.71 -23.09
CA GLU A 28 16.81 58.61 -22.94
C GLU A 28 16.25 57.30 -23.50
N ALA A 29 16.82 56.83 -24.62
CA ALA A 29 16.47 55.54 -25.22
C ALA A 29 16.94 54.35 -24.35
N ASN A 30 18.12 54.47 -23.73
CA ASN A 30 18.64 53.44 -22.83
C ASN A 30 17.80 53.35 -21.55
N ASP A 31 17.51 54.48 -20.91
CA ASP A 31 16.74 54.54 -19.66
C ASP A 31 15.35 53.93 -19.82
N ILE A 32 14.62 54.29 -20.90
CA ILE A 32 13.28 53.73 -21.13
C ILE A 32 13.31 52.23 -21.48
N ASN A 33 14.39 51.75 -22.10
CA ASN A 33 14.58 50.34 -22.42
C ASN A 33 14.81 49.52 -21.14
N GLU A 34 15.62 50.03 -20.21
CA GLU A 34 15.83 49.43 -18.89
C GLU A 34 14.51 49.39 -18.10
N GLU A 35 13.76 50.50 -18.05
CA GLU A 35 12.44 50.55 -17.41
C GLU A 35 11.46 49.52 -18.01
N LEU A 36 11.49 49.34 -19.34
CA LEU A 36 10.62 48.40 -20.03
C LEU A 36 10.98 46.94 -19.69
N ILE A 37 12.28 46.62 -19.66
CA ILE A 37 12.79 45.31 -19.27
C ILE A 37 12.34 44.98 -17.84
N ASP A 38 12.52 45.91 -16.91
CA ASP A 38 12.15 45.73 -15.51
C ASP A 38 10.63 45.59 -15.34
N ALA A 39 9.84 46.40 -16.03
CA ALA A 39 8.38 46.30 -15.99
C ALA A 39 7.86 44.98 -16.58
N ILE A 40 8.48 44.48 -17.65
CA ILE A 40 8.15 43.17 -18.25
C ILE A 40 8.49 42.04 -17.27
N LYS A 41 9.68 42.08 -16.67
CA LYS A 41 10.12 41.10 -15.68
C LYS A 41 9.19 41.08 -14.47
N ALA A 42 8.93 42.24 -13.87
CA ALA A 42 8.01 42.38 -12.75
C ALA A 42 6.59 41.91 -13.10
N PHE A 43 6.09 42.20 -14.31
CA PHE A 43 4.79 41.69 -14.75
C PHE A 43 4.78 40.17 -14.84
N LYS A 44 5.78 39.56 -15.50
CA LYS A 44 5.91 38.11 -15.67
C LYS A 44 6.02 37.37 -14.33
N ASP A 45 6.85 37.87 -13.42
CA ASP A 45 7.08 37.28 -12.10
C ASP A 45 5.82 37.34 -11.22
N ASN A 46 4.91 38.27 -11.51
CA ASN A 46 3.66 38.48 -10.75
C ASN A 46 2.39 38.09 -11.53
N ILE A 47 2.54 37.24 -12.56
CA ILE A 47 1.39 36.58 -13.20
C ILE A 47 0.84 35.54 -12.22
N ILE A 48 -0.35 35.81 -11.69
CA ILE A 48 -1.13 34.80 -10.96
C ILE A 48 -1.68 33.85 -12.02
N ARG A 49 -1.13 32.64 -12.07
CA ARG A 49 -1.73 31.57 -12.88
C ARG A 49 -2.98 31.07 -12.16
N PRO A 50 -4.08 30.80 -12.88
CA PRO A 50 -5.21 30.12 -12.28
C PRO A 50 -4.75 28.77 -11.75
N VAL A 51 -5.23 28.40 -10.56
CA VAL A 51 -4.98 27.10 -9.97
C VAL A 51 -5.83 26.07 -10.71
N ASP A 52 -5.19 25.02 -11.22
CA ASP A 52 -5.88 23.90 -11.85
C ASP A 52 -6.39 22.95 -10.76
N LYS A 53 -7.70 22.67 -10.79
CA LYS A 53 -8.41 21.81 -9.83
C LYS A 53 -9.12 20.64 -10.51
N ASP A 54 -8.92 20.43 -11.81
CA ASP A 54 -9.67 19.43 -12.57
C ASP A 54 -9.34 18.00 -12.12
N GLU A 55 -8.07 17.71 -11.85
CA GLU A 55 -7.66 16.42 -11.32
C GLU A 55 -8.25 16.16 -9.93
N LEU A 56 -8.21 17.14 -9.03
CA LEU A 56 -8.82 17.04 -7.70
C LEU A 56 -10.32 16.76 -7.79
N LYS A 57 -11.03 17.44 -8.69
CA LYS A 57 -12.46 17.19 -8.96
C LYS A 57 -12.70 15.75 -9.41
N ASN A 58 -11.88 15.24 -10.32
CA ASN A 58 -11.98 13.87 -10.81
C ASN A 58 -11.80 12.83 -9.70
N TYR A 59 -10.83 13.03 -8.81
CA TYR A 59 -10.63 12.14 -7.66
C TYR A 59 -11.74 12.25 -6.61
N ILE A 60 -12.31 13.45 -6.39
CA ILE A 60 -13.49 13.63 -5.52
C ILE A 60 -14.65 12.77 -6.06
N ASN A 61 -14.98 12.89 -7.35
CA ASN A 61 -16.06 12.10 -7.94
C ASN A 61 -15.82 10.59 -7.82
N LYS A 62 -14.60 10.11 -8.16
CA LYS A 62 -14.21 8.70 -8.01
C LYS A 62 -14.36 8.20 -6.57
N ALA A 63 -13.96 9.01 -5.59
CA ALA A 63 -14.06 8.66 -4.18
C ALA A 63 -15.51 8.61 -3.70
N GLU A 64 -16.35 9.57 -4.11
CA GLU A 64 -17.76 9.62 -3.79
C GLU A 64 -18.53 8.44 -4.39
N ASP A 65 -18.29 8.11 -5.66
CA ASP A 65 -18.88 6.95 -6.30
C ASP A 65 -18.51 5.66 -5.55
N LEU A 66 -17.24 5.49 -5.20
CA LEU A 66 -16.76 4.34 -4.43
C LEU A 66 -17.39 4.29 -3.02
N TYR A 67 -17.52 5.44 -2.36
CA TYR A 67 -18.15 5.54 -1.04
C TYR A 67 -19.65 5.22 -1.11
N ASN A 68 -20.38 5.71 -2.10
CA ASN A 68 -21.82 5.51 -2.23
C ASN A 68 -22.16 4.06 -2.61
N ASN A 69 -21.34 3.43 -3.46
CA ASN A 69 -21.54 2.07 -3.94
C ASN A 69 -20.89 0.99 -3.06
N SER A 70 -20.48 1.33 -1.84
CA SER A 70 -19.84 0.39 -0.91
C SER A 70 -20.65 0.19 0.37
N SER A 71 -20.64 -1.03 0.90
CA SER A 71 -21.20 -1.36 2.21
C SER A 71 -20.12 -1.94 3.12
N GLU A 72 -20.12 -1.56 4.39
CA GLU A 72 -19.25 -2.18 5.39
C GLU A 72 -19.88 -3.44 5.98
N GLY A 73 -19.04 -4.35 6.46
CA GLY A 73 -19.46 -5.52 7.24
C GLY A 73 -18.38 -6.58 7.34
N LYS A 74 -18.78 -7.84 7.48
CA LYS A 74 -17.88 -9.00 7.64
C LYS A 74 -17.92 -9.96 6.43
N GLN A 75 -18.83 -9.75 5.49
CA GLN A 75 -19.02 -10.66 4.36
C GLN A 75 -18.10 -10.31 3.19
N ILE A 76 -17.85 -11.30 2.34
CA ILE A 76 -17.09 -11.14 1.10
C ILE A 76 -17.75 -10.07 0.23
N GLY A 77 -16.93 -9.20 -0.37
CA GLY A 77 -17.39 -8.08 -1.18
C GLY A 77 -17.72 -6.82 -0.38
N GLN A 78 -17.93 -6.93 0.95
CA GLN A 78 -18.07 -5.77 1.84
C GLN A 78 -16.70 -5.19 2.20
N TYR A 79 -16.69 -4.02 2.79
CA TYR A 79 -15.49 -3.32 3.27
C TYR A 79 -15.37 -3.44 4.79
N LYS A 80 -14.14 -3.44 5.33
CA LYS A 80 -13.91 -3.49 6.78
C LYS A 80 -14.60 -2.33 7.48
N SER A 81 -15.20 -2.58 8.65
CA SER A 81 -15.84 -1.53 9.45
C SER A 81 -14.90 -0.35 9.75
N GLY A 82 -15.41 0.87 9.63
CA GLY A 82 -14.68 2.13 9.83
C GLY A 82 -13.85 2.59 8.62
N SER A 83 -13.74 1.81 7.55
CA SER A 83 -13.05 2.20 6.32
C SER A 83 -13.79 3.32 5.57
N LYS A 84 -15.13 3.28 5.52
CA LYS A 84 -15.97 4.31 4.89
C LYS A 84 -15.83 5.65 5.59
N GLN A 85 -15.76 5.65 6.92
CA GLN A 85 -15.56 6.89 7.67
C GLN A 85 -14.21 7.55 7.35
N LYS A 86 -13.15 6.76 7.21
CA LYS A 86 -11.82 7.27 6.80
C LYS A 86 -11.86 7.87 5.40
N LEU A 87 -12.46 7.17 4.43
CA LEU A 87 -12.63 7.69 3.07
C LEU A 87 -13.47 8.98 3.05
N LYS A 88 -14.57 9.02 3.80
CA LYS A 88 -15.44 10.20 3.94
C LYS A 88 -14.68 11.43 4.46
N ASN A 89 -13.81 11.25 5.45
CA ASN A 89 -12.99 12.33 5.98
C ASN A 89 -12.06 12.90 4.89
N SER A 90 -11.38 12.04 4.12
CA SER A 90 -10.52 12.47 3.02
C SER A 90 -11.29 13.16 1.89
N ILE A 91 -12.51 12.70 1.57
CA ILE A 91 -13.41 13.37 0.62
C ILE A 91 -13.75 14.79 1.11
N ASN A 92 -14.11 14.93 2.39
CA ASN A 92 -14.46 16.23 2.97
C ASN A 92 -13.28 17.20 2.93
N ASP A 93 -12.07 16.74 3.25
CA ASP A 93 -10.88 17.59 3.17
C ASP A 93 -10.53 17.97 1.72
N ALA A 94 -10.73 17.06 0.77
CA ALA A 94 -10.58 17.35 -0.65
C ALA A 94 -11.56 18.43 -1.14
N LYS A 95 -12.83 18.36 -0.70
CA LYS A 95 -13.83 19.38 -1.01
C LYS A 95 -13.50 20.75 -0.41
N LYS A 96 -12.90 20.80 0.79
CA LYS A 96 -12.44 22.08 1.38
C LYS A 96 -11.37 22.75 0.52
N VAL A 97 -10.38 21.98 0.04
CA VAL A 97 -9.34 22.49 -0.87
C VAL A 97 -9.94 22.90 -2.21
N TYR A 98 -10.83 22.08 -2.77
CA TYR A 98 -11.50 22.36 -4.04
C TYR A 98 -12.30 23.67 -4.00
N ASN A 99 -13.05 23.92 -2.92
CA ASN A 99 -13.89 25.11 -2.77
C ASN A 99 -13.14 26.35 -2.27
N ASN A 100 -11.85 26.24 -1.94
CA ASN A 100 -11.07 27.38 -1.44
C ASN A 100 -10.35 28.08 -2.60
N ASP A 101 -10.70 29.33 -2.88
CA ASP A 101 -10.14 30.12 -3.97
C ASP A 101 -8.71 30.62 -3.71
N SER A 102 -8.25 30.56 -2.46
CA SER A 102 -6.95 31.05 -2.02
C SER A 102 -5.86 29.98 -1.94
N VAL A 103 -6.15 28.75 -2.39
CA VAL A 103 -5.16 27.66 -2.39
C VAL A 103 -4.10 27.86 -3.46
N THR A 104 -2.93 27.27 -3.26
CA THR A 104 -1.85 27.18 -4.23
C THR A 104 -1.94 25.87 -5.02
N GLN A 105 -1.30 25.80 -6.19
CA GLN A 105 -1.23 24.56 -6.98
C GLN A 105 -0.65 23.40 -6.16
N LYS A 106 0.42 23.67 -5.39
CA LYS A 106 1.04 22.68 -4.51
C LYS A 106 0.07 22.10 -3.47
N GLU A 107 -0.82 22.92 -2.93
CA GLU A 107 -1.84 22.44 -1.99
C GLU A 107 -2.88 21.54 -2.68
N VAL A 108 -3.25 21.87 -3.92
CA VAL A 108 -4.14 21.03 -4.74
C VAL A 108 -3.48 19.70 -5.07
N ASP A 109 -2.24 19.69 -5.56
CA ASP A 109 -1.50 18.47 -5.94
C ASP A 109 -1.28 17.54 -4.72
N ASN A 110 -0.96 18.14 -3.57
CA ASN A 110 -0.85 17.40 -2.32
C ASN A 110 -2.18 16.76 -1.91
N GLN A 111 -3.30 17.45 -2.13
CA GLN A 111 -4.62 16.93 -1.80
C GLN A 111 -5.06 15.82 -2.76
N VAL A 112 -4.69 15.89 -4.05
CA VAL A 112 -4.86 14.80 -5.01
C VAL A 112 -4.17 13.53 -4.50
N SER A 113 -2.87 13.64 -4.16
CA SER A 113 -2.09 12.50 -3.65
C SER A 113 -2.69 11.88 -2.38
N LYS A 114 -3.18 12.72 -1.46
CA LYS A 114 -3.85 12.25 -0.23
C LYS A 114 -5.14 11.50 -0.52
N LEU A 115 -6.00 12.02 -1.41
CA LEU A 115 -7.27 11.40 -1.73
C LEU A 115 -7.09 10.10 -2.52
N GLU A 116 -6.13 10.06 -3.45
CA GLU A 116 -5.76 8.85 -4.16
C GLU A 116 -5.31 7.73 -3.20
N ASN A 117 -4.43 8.05 -2.25
CA ASN A 117 -4.00 7.08 -1.24
C ASN A 117 -5.19 6.58 -0.39
N ALA A 118 -6.09 7.48 0.02
CA ALA A 118 -7.29 7.11 0.76
C ALA A 118 -8.21 6.16 -0.04
N ILE A 119 -8.40 6.40 -1.34
CA ILE A 119 -9.11 5.48 -2.24
C ILE A 119 -8.43 4.10 -2.26
N ASN A 120 -7.11 4.05 -2.38
CA ASN A 120 -6.35 2.80 -2.44
C ASN A 120 -6.45 2.00 -1.13
N ILE A 121 -6.28 2.67 0.02
CA ILE A 121 -6.47 2.06 1.34
C ILE A 121 -7.91 1.53 1.48
N PHE A 122 -8.91 2.30 1.04
CA PHE A 122 -10.30 1.85 1.08
C PHE A 122 -10.51 0.59 0.22
N ARG A 123 -10.00 0.57 -1.02
CA ARG A 123 -10.05 -0.62 -1.91
C ARG A 123 -9.39 -1.85 -1.29
N GLN A 124 -8.25 -1.68 -0.63
CA GLN A 124 -7.54 -2.78 0.06
C GLN A 124 -8.30 -3.31 1.28
N SER A 125 -9.21 -2.51 1.85
CA SER A 125 -10.06 -2.94 2.95
C SER A 125 -11.24 -3.83 2.53
N LYS A 126 -11.46 -4.02 1.22
CA LYS A 126 -12.50 -4.93 0.72
C LYS A 126 -12.20 -6.36 1.18
N ILE A 127 -13.16 -6.96 1.85
CA ILE A 127 -13.11 -8.35 2.30
C ILE A 127 -13.18 -9.22 1.05
N LYS A 128 -12.05 -9.86 0.73
CA LYS A 128 -11.94 -10.84 -0.34
C LYS A 128 -12.29 -12.22 0.22
N GLN A 129 -12.74 -13.11 -0.65
CA GLN A 129 -12.90 -14.51 -0.29
C GLN A 129 -11.55 -15.03 0.21
N GLN A 130 -11.47 -15.34 1.50
CA GLN A 130 -10.34 -16.12 1.99
C GLN A 130 -10.53 -17.51 1.41
N SER A 131 -9.55 -17.96 0.63
CA SER A 131 -9.56 -19.23 -0.06
C SER A 131 -9.97 -20.38 0.87
N SER A 132 -10.88 -21.26 0.42
CA SER A 132 -11.33 -22.41 1.23
C SER A 132 -10.16 -23.36 1.52
N VAL A 133 -9.23 -23.44 0.57
CA VAL A 133 -7.97 -24.18 0.65
C VAL A 133 -7.01 -23.49 1.62
N GLU A 134 -6.81 -22.18 1.47
CA GLU A 134 -5.91 -21.38 2.30
C GLU A 134 -6.35 -21.38 3.77
N GLN A 135 -7.67 -21.36 4.05
CA GLN A 135 -8.19 -21.51 5.42
C GLN A 135 -7.80 -22.83 6.07
N LYS A 136 -7.71 -23.93 5.29
CA LYS A 136 -7.37 -25.25 5.82
C LYS A 136 -5.89 -25.38 6.17
N ILE A 137 -5.03 -24.68 5.43
CA ILE A 137 -3.57 -24.81 5.57
C ILE A 137 -2.95 -23.70 6.42
N LEU A 138 -3.56 -22.51 6.49
CA LEU A 138 -3.05 -21.40 7.29
C LEU A 138 -2.96 -21.79 8.76
N GLY A 139 -1.80 -21.54 9.37
CA GLY A 139 -1.60 -21.88 10.78
C GLY A 139 -1.23 -23.34 11.02
N LYS A 140 -1.26 -24.19 9.99
CA LYS A 140 -0.89 -25.61 10.08
C LYS A 140 0.59 -25.82 9.79
N TYR A 141 1.10 -26.90 10.34
CA TYR A 141 2.46 -27.37 10.17
C TYR A 141 2.45 -28.63 9.30
N VAL A 142 3.54 -28.89 8.62
CA VAL A 142 3.83 -30.20 8.04
C VAL A 142 5.25 -30.58 8.43
N VAL A 143 5.48 -31.86 8.70
CA VAL A 143 6.81 -32.42 8.92
C VAL A 143 7.25 -33.07 7.61
N PHE A 144 8.31 -32.54 7.00
CA PHE A 144 8.83 -33.04 5.73
C PHE A 144 10.04 -33.97 5.90
N ALA A 145 10.70 -33.93 7.06
CA ALA A 145 11.78 -34.83 7.42
C ALA A 145 11.68 -35.17 8.91
N ASN A 146 11.92 -36.43 9.25
CA ASN A 146 11.96 -36.93 10.63
C ASN A 146 13.00 -38.04 10.71
N ASP A 147 14.26 -37.65 10.62
CA ASP A 147 15.42 -38.54 10.58
C ASP A 147 16.48 -38.09 11.59
N ASP A 148 17.64 -38.74 11.56
CA ASP A 148 18.73 -38.46 12.50
C ASP A 148 19.34 -37.07 12.33
N SER A 149 19.07 -36.40 11.20
CA SER A 149 19.43 -35.00 10.94
C SER A 149 18.46 -34.01 11.59
N GLY A 150 17.35 -34.48 12.15
CA GLY A 150 16.37 -33.69 12.89
C GLY A 150 14.98 -33.64 12.25
N LEU A 151 14.12 -32.77 12.81
CA LEU A 151 12.77 -32.53 12.30
C LEU A 151 12.75 -31.36 11.31
N GLY A 152 12.45 -31.66 10.04
CA GLY A 152 12.18 -30.67 9.01
C GLY A 152 10.71 -30.25 9.02
N ILE A 153 10.42 -28.96 9.16
CA ILE A 153 9.06 -28.43 9.31
C ILE A 153 8.78 -27.37 8.23
N TYR A 154 7.60 -27.41 7.61
CA TYR A 154 7.01 -26.25 6.95
C TYR A 154 5.87 -25.65 7.77
N LYS A 155 5.73 -24.32 7.72
CA LYS A 155 4.60 -23.57 8.25
C LYS A 155 4.05 -22.60 7.22
N PHE A 156 2.76 -22.74 6.93
CA PHE A 156 2.04 -21.84 6.05
C PHE A 156 1.48 -20.64 6.85
N THR A 157 1.82 -19.43 6.40
CA THR A 157 1.29 -18.16 6.93
C THR A 157 0.68 -17.32 5.81
N ARG A 158 0.10 -16.16 6.14
CA ARG A 158 -0.53 -15.29 5.13
C ARG A 158 0.47 -14.59 4.21
N SER A 159 1.72 -14.42 4.66
CA SER A 159 2.75 -13.63 3.96
C SER A 159 4.01 -14.42 3.66
N GLN A 160 4.23 -15.53 4.36
CA GLN A 160 5.44 -16.34 4.28
C GLN A 160 5.14 -17.83 4.35
N ILE A 161 6.03 -18.62 3.76
CA ILE A 161 6.14 -20.05 4.03
C ILE A 161 7.49 -20.24 4.72
N ILE A 162 7.40 -20.62 5.99
CA ILE A 162 8.57 -20.88 6.83
C ILE A 162 8.94 -22.35 6.63
N ALA A 163 10.20 -22.65 6.40
CA ALA A 163 10.72 -23.99 6.20
C ALA A 163 12.04 -24.16 6.95
N GLY A 164 12.33 -25.29 7.56
CA GLY A 164 13.65 -25.49 8.14
C GLY A 164 13.72 -26.68 9.08
N TYR A 165 14.92 -26.95 9.58
CA TYR A 165 15.14 -27.93 10.63
C TYR A 165 15.14 -27.24 11.99
N MET A 166 14.67 -27.92 13.03
CA MET A 166 14.61 -27.36 14.38
C MET A 166 15.94 -26.79 14.90
N ALA A 167 17.08 -27.32 14.45
CA ALA A 167 18.42 -26.88 14.88
C ALA A 167 19.12 -25.91 13.90
N SER A 168 18.40 -25.36 12.90
CA SER A 168 18.97 -24.46 11.90
C SER A 168 18.03 -23.29 11.59
N GLU A 169 18.57 -22.12 11.25
CA GLU A 169 17.73 -20.99 10.82
C GLU A 169 16.81 -21.41 9.67
N GLY A 170 15.50 -21.24 9.88
CA GLY A 170 14.51 -21.56 8.89
C GLY A 170 14.65 -20.67 7.65
N PHE A 171 14.59 -21.30 6.48
CA PHE A 171 14.34 -20.65 5.21
C PHE A 171 12.94 -20.02 5.17
N ASN A 172 12.86 -18.75 4.79
CA ASN A 172 11.62 -18.00 4.70
C ASN A 172 11.34 -17.57 3.25
N ALA A 173 10.34 -18.17 2.62
CA ALA A 173 9.86 -17.75 1.30
C ALA A 173 8.74 -16.72 1.45
N THR A 174 8.95 -15.50 0.93
CA THR A 174 7.91 -14.44 0.95
C THR A 174 6.88 -14.72 -0.13
N ILE A 175 5.59 -14.71 0.21
CA ILE A 175 4.48 -14.88 -0.74
C ILE A 175 4.24 -13.54 -1.46
N LEU A 176 4.52 -13.50 -2.76
CA LEU A 176 4.35 -12.31 -3.61
C LEU A 176 2.93 -12.25 -4.20
N SER A 177 2.43 -13.40 -4.65
CA SER A 177 1.05 -13.54 -5.12
C SER A 177 0.52 -14.94 -4.90
N ARG A 178 -0.81 -15.10 -4.97
CA ARG A 178 -1.47 -16.40 -4.88
C ARG A 178 -2.68 -16.48 -5.78
N ARG A 179 -2.99 -17.67 -6.28
CA ARG A 179 -4.19 -17.97 -7.06
C ARG A 179 -4.76 -19.30 -6.59
N GLU A 180 -6.06 -19.34 -6.30
CA GLU A 180 -6.77 -20.59 -6.00
C GLU A 180 -7.47 -21.10 -7.26
N SER A 181 -7.49 -22.42 -7.44
CA SER A 181 -8.21 -23.12 -8.50
C SER A 181 -8.66 -24.48 -7.98
N GLY A 182 -9.97 -24.66 -7.77
CA GLY A 182 -10.50 -25.86 -7.13
C GLY A 182 -9.93 -26.04 -5.71
N ASN A 183 -9.38 -27.23 -5.43
CA ASN A 183 -8.76 -27.54 -4.14
C ASN A 183 -7.26 -27.19 -4.06
N THR A 184 -6.74 -26.45 -5.04
CA THR A 184 -5.32 -26.09 -5.11
C THR A 184 -5.13 -24.59 -4.98
N ILE A 185 -4.16 -24.19 -4.15
CA ILE A 185 -3.61 -22.84 -4.14
C ILE A 185 -2.21 -22.85 -4.74
N TYR A 186 -1.98 -21.96 -5.69
CA TYR A 186 -0.70 -21.70 -6.33
C TYR A 186 -0.13 -20.43 -5.71
N TYR A 187 1.11 -20.48 -5.27
CA TYR A 187 1.84 -19.34 -4.72
C TYR A 187 3.01 -19.00 -5.64
N THR A 188 3.19 -17.71 -5.90
CA THR A 188 4.46 -17.18 -6.38
C THR A 188 5.20 -16.63 -5.18
N THR A 189 6.40 -17.16 -4.92
CA THR A 189 7.21 -16.75 -3.78
C THR A 189 8.52 -16.10 -4.22
N SER A 190 9.24 -15.49 -3.28
CA SER A 190 10.60 -14.98 -3.51
C SER A 190 11.62 -16.06 -3.90
N GLN A 191 11.23 -17.34 -3.87
CA GLN A 191 12.09 -18.51 -4.04
C GLN A 191 11.59 -19.45 -5.15
N GLY A 192 10.58 -19.03 -5.90
CA GLY A 192 9.95 -19.82 -6.95
C GLY A 192 8.47 -20.05 -6.73
N ASP A 193 7.83 -20.61 -7.76
CA ASP A 193 6.43 -20.98 -7.73
C ASP A 193 6.24 -22.32 -7.03
N ILE A 194 5.22 -22.42 -6.19
CA ILE A 194 4.85 -23.63 -5.48
C ILE A 194 3.34 -23.80 -5.45
N TYR A 195 2.84 -24.99 -5.16
CA TYR A 195 1.41 -25.23 -4.99
C TYR A 195 1.10 -26.12 -3.79
N VAL A 196 -0.05 -25.87 -3.17
CA VAL A 196 -0.62 -26.71 -2.12
C VAL A 196 -2.02 -27.13 -2.55
N LYS A 197 -2.24 -28.43 -2.68
CA LYS A 197 -3.53 -29.03 -3.01
C LYS A 197 -4.07 -29.77 -1.80
N VAL A 198 -5.25 -29.39 -1.34
CA VAL A 198 -5.95 -30.11 -0.27
C VAL A 198 -6.60 -31.36 -0.84
N ILE A 199 -6.16 -32.52 -0.35
CA ILE A 199 -6.72 -33.83 -0.73
C ILE A 199 -7.87 -34.18 0.21
N LYS A 200 -7.64 -34.08 1.52
CA LYS A 200 -8.63 -34.35 2.60
C LYS A 200 -8.49 -33.30 3.70
N SER A 201 -9.27 -33.41 4.78
CA SER A 201 -9.29 -32.43 5.88
C SER A 201 -7.91 -32.10 6.46
N ASP A 202 -7.04 -33.10 6.55
CA ASP A 202 -5.72 -33.05 7.17
C ASP A 202 -4.61 -33.49 6.21
N THR A 203 -4.91 -33.72 4.93
CA THR A 203 -3.94 -34.26 3.97
C THR A 203 -3.79 -33.31 2.79
N ILE A 204 -2.56 -32.94 2.48
CA ILE A 204 -2.21 -32.07 1.35
C ILE A 204 -1.22 -32.76 0.40
N ASP A 205 -1.25 -32.35 -0.85
CA ASP A 205 -0.14 -32.47 -1.80
C ASP A 205 0.55 -31.10 -1.83
N PHE A 206 1.83 -31.06 -1.45
CA PHE A 206 2.67 -29.87 -1.49
C PHE A 206 3.82 -30.12 -2.46
N ASN A 207 3.78 -29.46 -3.62
CA ASN A 207 4.76 -29.62 -4.70
C ASN A 207 4.98 -31.07 -5.18
N GLY A 208 3.95 -31.92 -5.13
CA GLY A 208 3.99 -33.31 -5.58
C GLY A 208 4.14 -34.32 -4.44
N GLU A 209 4.49 -33.87 -3.24
CA GLU A 209 4.69 -34.71 -2.07
C GLU A 209 3.48 -34.65 -1.12
N ILE A 210 3.12 -35.79 -0.54
CA ILE A 210 1.93 -35.90 0.31
C ILE A 210 2.30 -35.71 1.78
N TYR A 211 1.63 -34.76 2.44
CA TYR A 211 1.86 -34.46 3.86
C TYR A 211 0.56 -34.39 4.67
N THR A 212 0.71 -34.65 5.97
CA THR A 212 -0.33 -34.44 6.96
C THR A 212 -0.21 -33.04 7.57
N LEU A 213 -1.30 -32.28 7.57
CA LEU A 213 -1.45 -31.00 8.26
C LEU A 213 -1.60 -31.23 9.76
N LEU A 214 -0.65 -30.68 10.52
CA LEU A 214 -0.60 -30.75 11.97
C LEU A 214 -1.05 -29.42 12.57
N ASN A 215 -1.75 -29.50 13.70
CA ASN A 215 -1.86 -28.36 14.62
C ASN A 215 -0.61 -28.25 15.51
N ALA A 216 -0.50 -27.18 16.29
CA ALA A 216 0.66 -26.96 17.15
C ALA A 216 0.84 -28.08 18.18
N TYR A 217 -0.24 -28.54 18.84
CA TYR A 217 -0.18 -29.63 19.82
C TYR A 217 0.37 -30.92 19.20
N GLN A 218 -0.09 -31.30 18.00
CA GLN A 218 0.39 -32.49 17.28
C GLN A 218 1.86 -32.36 16.88
N LEU A 219 2.28 -31.19 16.40
CA LEU A 219 3.69 -30.93 16.11
C LEU A 219 4.54 -31.07 17.37
N ILE A 220 4.15 -30.43 18.47
CA ILE A 220 4.88 -30.49 19.74
C ILE A 220 4.95 -31.93 20.26
N SER A 221 3.87 -32.71 20.14
CA SER A 221 3.86 -34.13 20.51
C SER A 221 4.90 -34.93 19.73
N ILE A 222 4.97 -34.77 18.40
CA ILE A 222 5.97 -35.46 17.57
C ILE A 222 7.39 -35.11 18.01
N VAL A 223 7.62 -33.85 18.33
CA VAL A 223 8.91 -33.36 18.81
C VAL A 223 9.23 -33.96 20.18
N TYR A 224 8.27 -33.93 21.11
CA TYR A 224 8.43 -34.44 22.46
C TYR A 224 8.76 -35.93 22.47
N ASP A 225 8.07 -36.73 21.66
CA ASP A 225 8.28 -38.18 21.60
C ASP A 225 9.69 -38.56 21.14
N ARG A 226 10.32 -37.74 20.28
CA ARG A 226 11.65 -38.04 19.72
C ARG A 226 12.79 -37.27 20.40
N TRP A 227 12.55 -36.01 20.76
CA TRP A 227 13.51 -35.08 21.36
C TRP A 227 12.83 -34.24 22.45
N PRO A 228 12.55 -34.82 23.63
CA PRO A 228 11.84 -34.14 24.72
C PRO A 228 12.45 -32.79 25.09
N ASP A 229 13.78 -32.70 25.12
CA ASP A 229 14.52 -31.48 25.47
C ASP A 229 14.34 -30.36 24.44
N MET A 230 13.97 -30.68 23.20
CA MET A 230 13.73 -29.72 22.11
C MET A 230 12.25 -29.34 21.95
N ALA A 231 11.34 -29.96 22.68
CA ALA A 231 9.89 -29.69 22.62
C ALA A 231 9.48 -28.40 23.37
N ASN A 232 10.24 -27.33 23.15
CA ASN A 232 10.12 -26.09 23.91
C ASN A 232 10.02 -24.86 23.00
N TYR A 233 9.78 -23.70 23.60
CA TYR A 233 9.56 -22.44 22.88
C TYR A 233 10.81 -21.97 22.10
N GLU A 234 12.02 -22.23 22.60
CA GLU A 234 13.26 -21.80 21.97
C GLU A 234 13.37 -22.35 20.54
N TYR A 235 13.17 -23.65 20.37
CA TYR A 235 13.28 -24.31 19.06
C TYR A 235 12.02 -24.14 18.19
N LEU A 236 10.83 -24.15 18.77
CA LEU A 236 9.59 -24.17 17.99
C LEU A 236 9.07 -22.77 17.63
N SER A 237 9.55 -21.72 18.31
CA SER A 237 9.18 -20.33 17.97
C SER A 237 9.65 -19.91 16.57
N TYR A 238 10.72 -20.51 16.04
CA TYR A 238 11.18 -20.29 14.66
C TYR A 238 10.12 -20.64 13.62
N PHE A 239 9.23 -21.59 13.94
CA PHE A 239 8.11 -21.99 13.08
C PHE A 239 6.79 -21.31 13.47
N GLY A 240 6.82 -20.38 14.42
CA GLY A 240 5.65 -19.64 14.87
C GLY A 240 4.77 -20.39 15.88
N VAL A 241 5.29 -21.42 16.55
CA VAL A 241 4.64 -22.01 17.73
C VAL A 241 4.69 -21.00 18.87
N SER A 242 3.54 -20.69 19.46
CA SER A 242 3.46 -19.69 20.54
C SER A 242 3.84 -20.29 21.89
N LYS A 243 4.27 -19.44 22.83
CA LYS A 243 4.49 -19.87 24.22
C LYS A 243 3.21 -20.42 24.87
N SER A 244 2.05 -19.91 24.46
CA SER A 244 0.75 -20.46 24.86
C SER A 244 0.50 -21.87 24.31
N ASP A 245 0.92 -22.18 23.09
CA ASP A 245 0.78 -23.53 22.53
C ASP A 245 1.66 -24.53 23.32
N ILE A 246 2.89 -24.14 23.66
CA ILE A 246 3.80 -24.94 24.50
C ILE A 246 3.19 -25.19 25.88
N ASN A 247 2.71 -24.14 26.56
CA ASN A 247 2.07 -24.28 27.87
C ASN A 247 0.79 -25.13 27.81
N TYR A 248 0.02 -24.99 26.72
CA TYR A 248 -1.17 -25.79 26.51
C TYR A 248 -0.83 -27.27 26.33
N PHE A 249 0.23 -27.57 25.56
CA PHE A 249 0.72 -28.93 25.40
C PHE A 249 1.09 -29.57 26.74
N TYR A 250 2.00 -28.95 27.52
CA TYR A 250 2.44 -29.50 28.80
C TYR A 250 1.38 -29.53 29.92
N SER A 251 0.26 -28.81 29.77
CA SER A 251 -0.88 -28.93 30.71
C SER A 251 -1.86 -30.04 30.34
N HIS A 252 -1.74 -30.63 29.14
CA HIS A 252 -2.65 -31.64 28.60
C HIS A 252 -1.92 -32.87 28.03
N HIS A 253 -0.62 -33.02 28.31
CA HIS A 253 0.23 -34.14 27.91
C HIS A 253 0.78 -34.77 29.18
#